data_AF-A0A1Q7P4Y8-F1
#
_entry.id   AF-A0A1Q7P4Y8-F1
#
_cell.length_a   1.000
_cell.length_b   1.000
_cell.length_c   1.000
_cell.angle_alpha   90.00
_cell.angle_beta   90.00
_cell.angle_gamma   90.00
#
_symmetry.space_group_name_H-M   'P 1'
#
loop_
_entity.id
_entity.type
_entity.pdbx_description
1 polymer ?
#
loop_
_entity_poly.entity_id
_entity_poly.type
_entity_poly.pdbx_seq_one_letter_code
_entity_poly.pdbx_strand_id
1 'polypeptide(L)' 'MLSIKSVRQKHQASDDLLRLLDEFRRMVNVCIAIGIEENISSRKTLSLASYHRLSRDILGYYRLGAIGIATGFFATIGKL' A
#
# COMPACT_ATOMS: atom_id res chain seq x y z
N MET A 1 -23.52 -23.29 5.78
CA MET A 1 -23.25 -21.86 5.54
C MET A 1 -23.87 -21.09 6.69
N LEU A 2 -23.07 -20.44 7.55
CA LEU A 2 -23.56 -19.73 8.74
C LEU A 2 -23.96 -18.30 8.37
N SER A 3 -25.10 -17.83 8.89
CA SER A 3 -25.54 -16.44 8.73
C SER A 3 -24.72 -15.52 9.63
N ILE A 4 -23.99 -14.58 9.04
CA ILE A 4 -23.23 -13.56 9.76
C ILE A 4 -24.10 -12.30 9.86
N LYS A 5 -24.48 -11.91 11.07
CA LYS A 5 -25.11 -10.61 11.32
C LYS A 5 -24.02 -9.53 11.25
N SER A 6 -24.10 -8.64 10.26
CA SER A 6 -23.20 -7.49 10.12
C SER A 6 -23.87 -6.23 10.67
N VAL A 7 -23.19 -5.53 11.58
CA VAL A 7 -23.66 -4.24 12.11
C VAL A 7 -22.94 -3.12 11.36
N ARG A 8 -23.69 -2.32 10.59
CA ARG A 8 -23.14 -1.13 9.95
C ARG A 8 -23.01 -0.02 10.99
N GLN A 9 -21.79 0.23 11.45
CA GLN A 9 -21.51 1.36 12.32
C GLN A 9 -21.52 2.65 11.51
N LYS A 10 -22.24 3.66 11.99
CA LYS A 10 -22.35 4.98 11.35
C LYS A 10 -21.18 5.88 11.76
N HIS A 11 -19.95 5.36 11.66
CA HIS A 11 -18.74 6.11 11.98
C HIS A 11 -18.31 6.94 10.77
N GLN A 12 -18.26 8.26 10.94
CA GLN A 12 -17.65 9.16 9.98
C GLN A 12 -16.16 9.27 10.34
N ALA A 13 -15.29 8.84 9.42
CA ALA A 13 -13.86 9.01 9.56
C ALA A 13 -13.51 10.51 9.67
N SER A 14 -12.52 10.84 10.49
CA SER A 14 -11.99 12.20 10.53
C SER A 14 -11.29 12.56 9.22
N ASP A 15 -11.25 13.84 8.90
CA ASP A 15 -10.54 14.34 7.71
C ASP A 15 -9.05 13.95 7.73
N ASP A 16 -8.43 13.93 8.92
CA ASP A 16 -7.03 13.52 9.07
C ASP A 16 -6.82 12.04 8.73
N LEU A 17 -7.76 11.17 9.12
CA LEU A 17 -7.72 9.77 8.74
C LEU A 17 -7.88 9.61 7.22
N LEU A 18 -8.80 10.36 6.61
CA LEU A 18 -9.01 10.33 5.16
C LEU A 18 -7.76 10.81 4.41
N ARG A 19 -7.10 11.87 4.88
CA ARG A 19 -5.84 12.38 4.33
C ARG A 19 -4.72 11.34 4.44
N LEU A 20 -4.60 10.70 5.61
CA LEU A 20 -3.63 9.62 5.81
C LEU A 20 -3.85 8.45 4.85
N LEU A 21 -5.11 8.07 4.63
CA LEU A 21 -5.45 7.00 3.69
C LEU A 21 -5.15 7.36 2.24
N ASP A 22 -5.39 8.61 1.82
CA ASP A 22 -4.99 9.06 0.48
C ASP A 22 -3.47 9.07 0.31
N GLU A 23 -2.73 9.53 1.32
CA GLU A 23 -1.27 9.51 1.29
C GLU A 23 -0.73 8.08 1.26
N PHE A 24 -1.33 7.16 2.03
CA PHE A 24 -1.01 5.74 1.96
C PHE A 24 -1.26 5.15 0.57
N ARG A 25 -2.39 5.47 -0.05
CA ARG A 25 -2.72 5.06 -1.42
C ARG A 25 -1.69 5.58 -2.43
N ARG A 26 -1.26 6.84 -2.31
CA ARG A 26 -0.22 7.43 -3.16
C ARG A 26 1.10 6.68 -3.02
N MET A 27 1.51 6.34 -1.80
CA MET A 27 2.73 5.55 -1.58
C MET A 27 2.67 4.18 -2.24
N VAL A 28 1.53 3.49 -2.14
CA VAL A 28 1.32 2.19 -2.82
C VAL A 28 1.48 2.36 -4.33
N ASN A 29 0.87 3.40 -4.91
CA ASN A 29 0.96 3.67 -6.34
C ASN A 29 2.39 3.97 -6.79
N VAL A 30 3.17 4.70 -6.01
CA VAL A 30 4.61 4.93 -6.28
C VAL A 30 5.36 3.60 -6.30
N CYS A 31 5.11 2.72 -5.32
CA CYS A 31 5.74 1.39 -5.29
C CYS A 31 5.34 0.55 -6.52
N ILE A 32 4.06 0.56 -6.92
CA ILE A 32 3.59 -0.17 -8.11
C ILE A 32 4.23 0.40 -9.38
N ALA A 33 4.28 1.72 -9.54
CA ALA A 33 4.89 2.36 -10.70
C ALA A 33 6.36 1.95 -10.86
N ILE A 34 7.15 2.00 -9.77
CA ILE A 34 8.56 1.56 -9.76
C ILE A 34 8.66 0.07 -10.09
N GLY A 35 7.78 -0.76 -9.52
CA GLY A 35 7.79 -2.20 -9.78
C GLY A 35 7.50 -2.55 -11.24
N ILE A 36 6.62 -1.80 -11.90
CA ILE A 36 6.32 -1.95 -13.33
C ILE A 36 7.50 -1.46 -14.18
N GLU A 37 8.03 -0.27 -13.87
CA GLU A 37 9.14 0.36 -14.61
C GLU A 37 10.42 -0.48 -14.58
N GLU A 38 10.76 -1.03 -13.40
CA GLU A 38 11.99 -1.78 -13.18
C GLU A 38 11.78 -3.32 -13.30
N ASN A 39 10.58 -3.79 -13.65
CA ASN A 39 10.18 -5.20 -13.67
C ASN A 39 10.56 -5.96 -12.38
N ILE A 40 10.14 -5.40 -11.24
CA ILE A 40 10.41 -5.93 -9.91
C ILE A 40 9.15 -6.56 -9.31
N SER A 41 9.21 -7.86 -9.05
CA SER A 41 8.16 -8.58 -8.31
C SER A 41 8.58 -8.97 -6.88
N SER A 42 9.86 -8.82 -6.53
CA SER A 42 10.41 -9.22 -5.22
C SER A 42 10.27 -8.12 -4.19
N ARG A 43 9.74 -8.46 -3.01
CA ARG A 43 9.59 -7.51 -1.89
C ARG A 43 10.89 -6.82 -1.51
N LYS A 44 11.99 -7.60 -1.47
CA LYS A 44 13.31 -7.09 -1.04
C LYS A 44 13.82 -6.04 -2.02
N THR A 45 13.78 -6.36 -3.31
CA THR A 45 14.22 -5.46 -4.38
C THR A 45 13.33 -4.23 -4.46
N LEU A 46 12.01 -4.41 -4.36
CA LEU A 46 11.05 -3.30 -4.38
C LEU A 46 11.29 -2.36 -3.20
N SER A 47 11.55 -2.90 -2.01
CA SER A 47 11.89 -2.10 -0.84
C SER A 47 13.14 -1.24 -1.06
N LEU A 48 14.20 -1.81 -1.64
CA LEU A 48 15.42 -1.05 -1.91
C LEU A 48 15.19 0.08 -2.92
N ALA A 49 14.41 -0.18 -3.98
CA ALA A 49 14.14 0.79 -5.04
C ALA A 49 13.19 1.92 -4.58
N SER A 50 12.17 1.60 -3.78
CA SER A 50 11.08 2.53 -3.47
C SER A 50 11.19 3.21 -2.11
N TYR A 51 11.82 2.61 -1.09
CA TYR A 51 11.79 3.13 0.29
C TYR A 51 12.32 4.56 0.42
N HIS A 52 13.35 4.91 -0.35
CA HIS A 52 13.95 6.25 -0.35
C HIS A 52 13.18 7.28 -1.21
N ARG A 53 12.30 6.82 -2.10
CA ARG A 53 11.46 7.66 -2.97
C ARG A 53 10.12 8.01 -2.33
N LEU A 54 9.76 7.36 -1.21
CA LEU A 54 8.57 7.67 -0.43
C LEU A 54 8.82 8.85 0.52
N SER A 55 7.75 9.60 0.84
CA SER A 55 7.83 10.78 1.70
C SER A 55 8.51 10.48 3.05
N ARG A 56 9.41 11.37 3.46
CA ARG A 56 10.10 11.30 4.77
C ARG A 56 9.20 11.72 5.93
N ASP A 57 8.16 12.50 5.65
CA ASP A 57 7.25 13.07 6.65
C ASP A 57 6.30 12.03 7.24
N ILE A 58 6.25 10.84 6.63
CA ILE A 58 5.43 9.72 7.08
C ILE A 58 6.25 8.70 7.86
N LEU A 59 5.62 8.11 8.89
CA LEU A 59 6.21 7.08 9.73
C LEU A 59 6.63 5.86 8.89
N GLY A 60 7.82 5.33 9.18
CA GLY A 60 8.44 4.27 8.37
C GLY A 60 7.59 3.00 8.20
N TYR A 61 6.72 2.69 9.17
CA TYR A 61 5.83 1.53 9.06
C TYR A 61 4.78 1.68 7.94
N TYR A 62 4.31 2.88 7.62
CA TYR A 62 3.43 3.07 6.48
C TYR A 62 4.16 2.87 5.15
N ARG A 63 5.44 3.26 5.07
CA ARG A 63 6.28 3.00 3.90
C ARG A 63 6.45 1.50 3.66
N LEU A 64 6.81 0.76 4.71
CA LEU A 64 6.93 -0.70 4.65
C LEU A 64 5.59 -1.39 4.35
N GLY A 65 4.49 -0.86 4.88
CA GLY A 65 3.13 -1.31 4.57
C GLY A 65 2.80 -1.13 3.09
N ALA A 66 3.07 0.04 2.52
CA ALA A 66 2.84 0.34 1.12
C ALA A 66 3.63 -0.59 0.19
N ILE A 67 4.92 -0.82 0.49
CA ILE A 67 5.77 -1.79 -0.21
C ILE A 67 5.20 -3.20 -0.13
N GLY A 68 4.71 -3.60 1.06
CA GLY A 68 4.08 -4.89 1.28
C GLY A 68 2.82 -5.10 0.42
N ILE A 69 1.95 -4.09 0.37
CA ILE A 69 0.73 -4.11 -0.46
C ILE A 69 1.09 -4.19 -1.95
N ALA A 70 2.04 -3.36 -2.41
CA ALA A 70 2.49 -3.40 -3.81
C ALA A 70 3.09 -4.76 -4.20
N THR A 71 3.87 -5.38 -3.29
CA THR A 71 4.38 -6.74 -3.50
C THR A 71 3.22 -7.74 -3.62
N GLY A 72 2.21 -7.65 -2.74
CA GLY A 72 1.03 -8.50 -2.79
C GLY A 72 0.25 -8.35 -4.09
N PHE A 73 0.11 -7.13 -4.57
CA PHE A 73 -0.49 -6.82 -5.88
C PHE A 73 0.21 -7.58 -7.01
N PHE A 74 1.54 -7.51 -7.09
CA PHE A 74 2.31 -8.27 -8.09
C PHE A 74 2.22 -9.79 -7.91
N ALA A 75 2.10 -10.28 -6.68
CA ALA A 75 1.92 -11.70 -6.42
C ALA A 75 0.55 -12.22 -6.91
N THR A 76 -0.50 -11.39 -6.82
CA THR A 76 -1.86 -11.75 -7.26
C THR A 76 -2.03 -11.68 -8.77
N ILE A 77 -1.43 -10.70 -9.43
CA ILE A 77 -1.67 -10.44 -10.87
C ILE A 77 -0.84 -11.38 -11.75
N GLY A 78 0.12 -12.10 -11.17
CA GLY A 78 1.13 -12.83 -11.91
C GLY A 78 2.23 -11.86 -12.36
N LYS A 79 3.48 -12.30 -12.23
CA LYS A 79 4.65 -11.54 -12.70
C LYS A 79 4.40 -11.12 -14.16
N LEU A 80 4.58 -9.83 -14.46
CA LEU A 80 4.74 -9.36 -15.84
C LEU A 80 5.97 -10.02 -16.48
#